data_AF-A0A2T3Z673-F1
#
_entry.id   AF-A0A2T3Z673-F1
#
_cell.length_a   1.000
_cell.length_b   1.000
_cell.length_c   1.000
_cell.angle_alpha   90.00
_cell.angle_beta   90.00
_cell.angle_gamma   90.00
#
_symmetry.space_group_name_H-M   'P 1'
#
loop_
_entity.id
_entity.type
_entity.pdbx_description
1 polymer ?
#
loop_
_entity_poly.entity_id
_entity_poly.type
_entity_poly.pdbx_seq_one_letter_code
_entity_poly.pdbx_strand_id
1 'polypeptide(L)'
;MKNQMLSSIGLFAASAVAQTVLNSGSGFGTLYYDVSDVNGCQDDFSLQNEGFVECNFFTGLSLDQMNTDYVVAMNYTLLAGDLAKYCGKKVIVTSNGVQSNLPLFIGDGCARCAGGPSTNTAWNPNGAPGLDFSYTVAQELNSNACFAGHFDITWEIVDETLYNFDTNAPGQPTGPVNQRRSVNKRSERGSRRRL
;
A
#
# COMPACT_ATOMS: atom_id res chain seq x y z
N MET A 1 -10.39 37.43 51.37
CA MET A 1 -11.21 36.81 50.30
C MET A 1 -10.25 36.14 49.33
N LYS A 2 -10.27 34.80 49.22
CA LYS A 2 -9.42 34.03 48.29
C LYS A 2 -10.26 33.65 47.08
N ASN A 3 -9.97 34.23 45.92
CA ASN A 3 -10.58 33.83 44.65
C ASN A 3 -9.89 32.56 44.16
N GLN A 4 -10.64 31.46 44.07
CA GLN A 4 -10.22 30.27 43.33
C GLN A 4 -10.83 30.35 41.94
N MET A 5 -9.97 30.46 40.92
CA MET A 5 -10.31 30.27 39.51
C MET A 5 -10.13 28.78 39.20
N LEU A 6 -11.23 28.09 38.87
CA LEU A 6 -11.23 26.74 38.31
C LEU A 6 -11.07 26.85 36.79
N SER A 7 -9.88 26.53 36.28
CA SER A 7 -9.67 26.35 34.84
C SER A 7 -10.11 24.95 34.43
N SER A 8 -11.21 24.85 33.69
CA SER A 8 -11.67 23.63 33.05
C SER A 8 -10.82 23.33 31.81
N ILE A 9 -10.03 22.25 31.86
CA ILE A 9 -9.31 21.69 30.72
C ILE A 9 -10.33 20.91 29.88
N GLY A 10 -10.73 21.48 28.74
CA GLY A 10 -11.54 20.79 27.74
C GLY A 10 -10.68 19.76 27.00
N LEU A 11 -10.92 18.47 27.27
CA LEU A 11 -10.33 17.36 26.53
C LEU A 11 -11.01 17.26 25.16
N PHE A 12 -10.35 17.72 24.09
CA PHE A 12 -10.76 17.41 22.72
C PHE A 12 -10.38 15.96 22.42
N ALA A 13 -11.31 15.03 22.62
CA ALA A 13 -11.17 13.68 22.08
C ALA A 13 -11.33 13.77 20.55
N ALA A 14 -10.21 13.69 19.82
CA ALA A 14 -10.25 13.46 18.39
C ALA A 14 -10.78 12.03 18.17
N SER A 15 -12.00 11.90 17.65
CA SER A 15 -12.52 10.61 17.22
C SER A 15 -11.65 10.09 16.07
N ALA A 16 -10.76 9.14 16.36
CA ALA A 16 -10.08 8.40 15.31
C ALA A 16 -11.13 7.55 14.59
N VAL A 17 -11.48 7.95 13.36
CA VAL A 17 -12.24 7.07 12.46
C VAL A 17 -11.32 5.91 12.10
N ALA A 18 -11.57 4.75 12.70
CA ALA A 18 -10.88 3.51 12.33
C ALA A 18 -11.17 3.23 10.85
N GLN A 19 -10.12 3.06 10.06
CA GLN A 19 -10.24 2.67 8.65
C GLN A 19 -10.75 1.23 8.58
N THR A 20 -11.68 0.94 7.66
CA THR A 20 -12.19 -0.42 7.47
C THR A 20 -11.06 -1.31 6.96
N VAL A 21 -10.75 -2.40 7.68
CA VAL A 21 -9.79 -3.42 7.24
C VAL A 21 -10.51 -4.40 6.32
N LEU A 22 -10.03 -4.53 5.08
CA LEU A 22 -10.56 -5.42 4.04
C LEU A 22 -9.98 -6.83 4.14
N ASN A 23 -8.72 -6.92 4.55
CA ASN A 23 -7.96 -8.15 4.79
C ASN A 23 -6.76 -7.85 5.69
N SER A 24 -6.35 -8.80 6.52
CA SER A 24 -5.12 -8.69 7.31
C SER A 24 -4.48 -10.06 7.52
N GLY A 25 -3.22 -10.05 7.92
CA GLY A 25 -2.49 -11.28 8.19
C GLY A 25 -1.09 -11.05 8.73
N SER A 26 -0.43 -12.17 9.00
CA SER A 26 0.99 -12.29 9.33
C SER A 26 1.64 -13.32 8.42
N GLY A 27 2.90 -13.10 8.08
CA GLY A 27 3.62 -13.94 7.13
C GLY A 27 4.90 -13.28 6.66
N PHE A 28 5.18 -13.40 5.38
CA PHE A 28 6.49 -13.08 4.83
C PHE A 28 6.41 -12.00 3.75
N GLY A 29 7.33 -11.04 3.82
CA GLY A 29 7.64 -10.13 2.72
C GLY A 29 8.71 -10.72 1.82
N THR A 30 8.54 -10.59 0.51
CA THR A 30 9.56 -10.88 -0.52
C THR A 30 9.73 -9.68 -1.46
N LEU A 31 10.55 -9.82 -2.50
CA LEU A 31 10.72 -8.80 -3.53
C LEU A 31 10.65 -9.41 -4.94
N TYR A 32 10.18 -8.65 -5.92
CA TYR A 32 10.03 -9.13 -7.29
C TYR A 32 10.31 -8.12 -8.42
N TYR A 33 10.41 -6.82 -8.12
CA TYR A 33 10.65 -5.78 -9.12
C TYR A 33 11.36 -4.58 -8.50
N ASP A 34 11.84 -3.64 -9.31
CA ASP A 34 12.21 -2.29 -8.84
C ASP A 34 12.44 -1.36 -10.02
N VAL A 35 11.74 -0.23 -10.07
CA VAL A 35 11.90 0.74 -11.17
C VAL A 35 12.97 1.80 -10.88
N SER A 36 13.34 2.00 -9.61
CA SER A 36 14.36 2.98 -9.21
C SER A 36 15.77 2.39 -9.21
N ASP A 37 15.95 1.16 -8.74
CA ASP A 37 17.18 0.40 -8.70
C ASP A 37 17.03 -0.93 -9.47
N VAL A 38 16.96 -0.80 -10.79
CA VAL A 38 16.76 -1.92 -11.74
C VAL A 38 17.84 -3.01 -11.59
N ASN A 39 19.02 -2.70 -11.05
CA ASN A 39 20.10 -3.67 -10.82
C ASN A 39 20.30 -3.99 -9.32
N GLY A 40 19.27 -3.75 -8.51
CA GLY A 40 19.27 -4.01 -7.08
C GLY A 40 19.35 -5.49 -6.74
N CYS A 41 19.77 -5.81 -5.53
CA CYS A 41 19.86 -7.19 -5.03
C CYS A 41 20.71 -8.17 -5.87
N GLN A 42 21.67 -7.67 -6.66
CA GLN A 42 22.45 -8.49 -7.59
C GLN A 42 21.59 -9.19 -8.66
N ASP A 43 20.41 -8.63 -8.94
CA ASP A 43 19.48 -9.09 -9.99
C ASP A 43 19.32 -8.01 -11.07
N ASP A 44 18.61 -8.34 -12.15
CA ASP A 44 18.20 -7.42 -13.21
C ASP A 44 16.67 -7.44 -13.33
N PHE A 45 16.02 -6.38 -12.83
CA PHE A 45 14.56 -6.23 -12.81
C PHE A 45 13.97 -5.72 -14.13
N SER A 46 14.77 -5.50 -15.18
CA SER A 46 14.29 -4.90 -16.43
C SER A 46 13.10 -5.65 -17.04
N LEU A 47 13.17 -6.99 -17.08
CA LEU A 47 12.08 -7.82 -17.61
C LEU A 47 10.86 -7.86 -16.68
N GLN A 48 11.09 -7.85 -15.37
CA GLN A 48 10.03 -7.85 -14.36
C GLN A 48 9.25 -6.54 -14.44
N ASN A 49 9.92 -5.42 -14.65
CA ASN A 49 9.29 -4.11 -14.75
C ASN A 49 8.44 -3.94 -16.03
N GLU A 50 8.74 -4.68 -17.10
CA GLU A 50 7.90 -4.75 -18.30
C GLU A 50 6.59 -5.53 -18.06
N GLY A 51 6.52 -6.32 -16.98
CA GLY A 51 5.34 -7.10 -16.61
C GLY A 51 4.11 -6.24 -16.31
N PHE A 52 2.95 -6.68 -16.79
CA PHE A 52 1.68 -6.02 -16.52
C PHE A 52 1.15 -6.40 -15.14
N VAL A 53 0.69 -5.39 -14.40
CA VAL A 53 0.07 -5.62 -13.10
C VAL A 53 -1.34 -6.20 -13.25
N GLU A 54 -1.69 -7.19 -12.43
CA GLU A 54 -2.99 -7.88 -12.53
C GLU A 54 -4.17 -6.90 -12.40
N CYS A 55 -4.05 -5.86 -11.56
CA CYS A 55 -5.09 -4.86 -11.38
C CYS A 55 -5.44 -4.05 -12.64
N ASN A 56 -4.61 -4.13 -13.68
CA ASN A 56 -4.88 -3.48 -14.96
C ASN A 56 -4.60 -4.37 -16.17
N PHE A 57 -4.82 -5.67 -16.00
CA PHE A 57 -4.48 -6.69 -16.99
C PHE A 57 -5.10 -6.43 -18.38
N PHE A 58 -6.34 -5.94 -18.43
CA PHE A 58 -7.05 -5.71 -19.70
C PHE A 58 -6.50 -4.54 -20.52
N THR A 59 -5.85 -3.56 -19.89
CA THR A 59 -5.23 -2.43 -20.61
C THR A 59 -3.70 -2.54 -20.71
N GLY A 60 -3.09 -3.49 -19.98
CA GLY A 60 -1.67 -3.80 -20.07
C GLY A 60 -0.77 -2.74 -19.46
N LEU A 61 -1.14 -2.20 -18.29
CA LEU A 61 -0.27 -1.25 -17.58
C LEU A 61 0.91 -1.99 -16.94
N SER A 62 2.13 -1.70 -17.37
CA SER A 62 3.34 -2.28 -16.79
C SER A 62 3.81 -1.53 -15.53
N LEU A 63 4.65 -2.20 -14.73
CA LEU A 63 5.31 -1.57 -13.57
C LEU A 63 6.18 -0.37 -13.99
N ASP A 64 6.92 -0.48 -15.10
CA ASP A 64 7.68 0.63 -15.70
C ASP A 64 6.78 1.82 -16.06
N GLN A 65 5.60 1.58 -16.63
CA GLN A 65 4.65 2.64 -16.98
C GLN A 65 4.05 3.30 -15.74
N MET A 66 3.87 2.55 -14.65
CA MET A 66 3.45 3.08 -13.36
C MET A 66 4.52 3.94 -12.70
N ASN A 67 5.80 3.64 -12.96
CA ASN A 67 6.96 4.41 -12.50
C ASN A 67 6.93 4.67 -10.99
N THR A 68 6.72 3.61 -10.20
CA THR A 68 6.63 3.65 -8.73
C THR A 68 7.04 2.32 -8.09
N ASP A 69 7.78 2.39 -6.99
CA ASP A 69 8.22 1.23 -6.21
C ASP A 69 7.22 0.79 -5.12
N TYR A 70 6.04 1.42 -5.06
CA TYR A 70 5.06 1.20 -3.99
C TYR A 70 3.95 0.20 -4.33
N VAL A 71 4.08 -0.52 -5.46
CA VAL A 71 3.14 -1.60 -5.81
C VAL A 71 3.44 -2.79 -4.92
N VAL A 72 2.37 -3.35 -4.35
CA VAL A 72 2.41 -4.57 -3.56
C VAL A 72 1.65 -5.67 -4.31
N ALA A 73 2.28 -6.83 -4.43
CA ALA A 73 1.59 -8.04 -4.86
C ALA A 73 1.03 -8.78 -3.64
N MET A 74 -0.26 -9.14 -3.69
CA MET A 74 -0.93 -9.90 -2.61
C MET A 74 -1.28 -11.32 -3.05
N ASN A 75 -1.87 -12.12 -2.16
CA ASN A 75 -2.43 -13.43 -2.50
C ASN A 75 -3.27 -13.35 -3.80
N TYR A 76 -2.77 -13.99 -4.86
CA TYR A 76 -3.40 -14.04 -6.18
C TYR A 76 -4.86 -14.50 -6.14
N THR A 77 -5.16 -15.57 -5.41
CA THR A 77 -6.53 -16.12 -5.35
C THR A 77 -7.52 -15.14 -4.74
N LEU A 78 -7.10 -14.35 -3.75
CA LEU A 78 -7.94 -13.29 -3.18
C LEU A 78 -8.11 -12.13 -4.15
N LEU A 79 -7.04 -11.70 -4.81
CA LEU A 79 -7.07 -10.60 -5.76
C LEU A 79 -7.96 -10.93 -6.96
N ALA A 80 -7.69 -12.06 -7.63
CA ALA A 80 -8.47 -12.54 -8.77
C ALA A 80 -9.95 -12.78 -8.45
N GLY A 81 -10.27 -13.06 -7.18
CA GLY A 81 -11.65 -13.22 -6.73
C GLY A 81 -12.46 -11.92 -6.69
N ASP A 82 -11.81 -10.78 -6.48
CA ASP A 82 -12.46 -9.46 -6.43
C ASP A 82 -11.44 -8.32 -6.63
N LEU A 83 -11.13 -8.02 -7.90
CA LEU A 83 -10.21 -6.92 -8.26
C LEU A 83 -10.70 -5.57 -7.72
N ALA A 84 -12.00 -5.29 -7.78
CA ALA A 84 -12.57 -4.02 -7.34
C ALA A 84 -12.42 -3.80 -5.83
N LYS A 85 -12.42 -4.89 -5.05
CA LYS A 85 -12.20 -4.82 -3.60
C LYS A 85 -10.77 -4.44 -3.24
N TYR A 86 -9.76 -4.96 -3.94
CA TYR A 86 -8.36 -4.85 -3.49
C TYR A 86 -7.50 -3.89 -4.32
N CYS A 87 -7.73 -3.78 -5.63
CA CYS A 87 -6.87 -2.99 -6.50
C CYS A 87 -6.81 -1.52 -6.06
N GLY A 88 -5.58 -1.04 -5.90
CA GLY A 88 -5.28 0.33 -5.50
C GLY A 88 -5.50 0.64 -4.02
N LYS A 89 -5.94 -0.35 -3.23
CA LYS A 89 -6.14 -0.18 -1.80
C LYS A 89 -4.81 -0.10 -1.07
N LYS A 90 -4.78 0.78 -0.08
CA LYS A 90 -3.62 1.00 0.79
C LYS A 90 -3.29 -0.26 1.56
N VAL A 91 -1.99 -0.52 1.66
CA VAL A 91 -1.41 -1.57 2.49
C VAL A 91 -0.64 -0.91 3.62
N ILE A 92 -0.96 -1.29 4.85
CA ILE A 92 -0.19 -0.95 6.04
C ILE A 92 0.64 -2.18 6.36
N VAL A 93 1.96 -2.03 6.39
CA VAL A 93 2.89 -3.12 6.70
C VAL A 93 3.62 -2.81 7.99
N THR A 94 3.75 -3.80 8.87
CA THR A 94 4.59 -3.74 10.06
C THR A 94 5.67 -4.80 9.94
N SER A 95 6.94 -4.42 10.09
CA SER A 95 8.06 -5.35 10.20
C SER A 95 8.86 -5.04 11.46
N ASN A 96 9.30 -6.08 12.17
CA ASN A 96 10.01 -5.95 13.46
C ASN A 96 9.29 -5.03 14.47
N GLY A 97 7.95 -5.05 14.47
CA GLY A 97 7.10 -4.23 15.35
C GLY A 97 7.01 -2.75 14.94
N VAL A 98 7.62 -2.33 13.84
CA VAL A 98 7.57 -0.96 13.31
C VAL A 98 6.64 -0.92 12.12
N GLN A 99 5.58 -0.14 12.25
CA GLN A 99 4.67 0.14 11.14
C GLN A 99 5.32 1.11 10.15
N SER A 100 5.30 0.75 8.87
CA SER A 100 5.77 1.60 7.78
C SER A 100 4.83 2.78 7.52
N ASN A 101 5.40 3.91 7.08
CA ASN A 101 4.66 5.07 6.58
C ASN A 101 4.66 5.16 5.04
N LEU A 102 5.13 4.12 4.36
CA LEU A 102 5.19 4.07 2.90
C LEU A 102 3.78 4.06 2.29
N PRO A 103 3.56 4.72 1.14
CA PRO A 103 2.27 4.79 0.47
C PRO A 103 2.00 3.53 -0.36
N LEU A 104 2.12 2.35 0.26
CA LEU A 104 1.99 1.05 -0.39
C LEU A 104 0.55 0.80 -0.83
N PHE A 105 0.37 0.23 -2.01
CA PHE A 105 -0.95 -0.14 -2.52
C PHE A 105 -0.94 -1.44 -3.33
N ILE A 106 -2.04 -2.17 -3.29
CA ILE A 106 -2.20 -3.39 -4.08
C ILE A 106 -2.25 -3.04 -5.56
N GLY A 107 -1.38 -3.65 -6.36
CA GLY A 107 -1.49 -3.59 -7.82
C GLY A 107 -1.42 -4.94 -8.50
N ASP A 108 -0.93 -5.97 -7.81
CA ASP A 108 -0.58 -7.22 -8.48
C ASP A 108 -0.88 -8.48 -7.65
N GLY A 109 -0.85 -9.63 -8.32
CA GLY A 109 -1.10 -10.94 -7.74
C GLY A 109 0.18 -11.77 -7.60
N CYS A 110 0.41 -12.28 -6.39
CA CYS A 110 1.51 -13.18 -6.07
C CYS A 110 0.96 -14.59 -5.77
N ALA A 111 1.23 -15.52 -6.67
CA ALA A 111 0.80 -16.92 -6.54
C ALA A 111 1.44 -17.61 -5.33
N ARG A 112 2.72 -17.33 -5.04
CA ARG A 112 3.44 -17.90 -3.89
C ARG A 112 2.93 -17.36 -2.55
N CYS A 113 2.41 -16.13 -2.54
CA CYS A 113 1.83 -15.47 -1.38
C CYS A 113 0.48 -16.06 -0.96
N ALA A 114 -0.10 -16.96 -1.78
CA ALA A 114 -1.33 -17.67 -1.48
C ALA A 114 -1.12 -19.00 -0.71
N GLY A 115 0.13 -19.36 -0.39
CA GLY A 115 0.45 -20.61 0.26
C GLY A 115 0.12 -20.62 1.75
N GLY A 116 -0.83 -21.44 2.19
CA GLY A 116 -1.11 -21.67 3.61
C GLY A 116 -1.92 -20.56 4.31
N PRO A 117 -2.20 -20.72 5.62
CA PRO A 117 -3.01 -19.76 6.39
C PRO A 117 -2.20 -18.50 6.74
N SER A 118 -2.87 -17.34 6.83
CA SER A 118 -2.28 -16.02 7.19
C SER A 118 -1.79 -15.88 8.64
N THR A 119 -1.57 -17.01 9.32
CA THR A 119 -1.00 -17.13 10.66
C THR A 119 0.23 -18.05 10.66
N ASN A 120 0.65 -18.54 9.49
CA ASN A 120 1.80 -19.42 9.37
C ASN A 120 3.08 -18.63 9.67
N THR A 121 3.90 -19.19 10.58
CA THR A 121 5.18 -18.64 11.00
C THR A 121 6.38 -19.39 10.41
N ALA A 122 6.13 -20.42 9.60
CA ALA A 122 7.17 -21.18 8.91
C ALA A 122 7.28 -20.76 7.45
N TRP A 123 8.46 -20.27 7.06
CA TRP A 123 8.78 -19.95 5.66
C TRP A 123 8.77 -21.23 4.81
N ASN A 124 8.19 -21.13 3.62
CA ASN A 124 8.25 -22.16 2.61
C ASN A 124 8.56 -21.51 1.25
N PRO A 125 9.72 -21.83 0.63
CA PRO A 125 10.08 -21.25 -0.64
C PRO A 125 9.13 -21.66 -1.78
N ASN A 126 8.32 -22.70 -1.65
CA ASN A 126 7.31 -23.03 -2.67
C ASN A 126 6.00 -22.23 -2.50
N GLY A 127 5.83 -21.51 -1.40
CA GLY A 127 4.67 -20.66 -1.14
C GLY A 127 4.35 -20.56 0.36
N ALA A 128 4.16 -19.34 0.83
CA ALA A 128 3.87 -18.98 2.21
C ALA A 128 2.97 -17.73 2.22
N PRO A 129 2.17 -17.48 3.28
CA PRO A 129 1.31 -16.29 3.29
C PRO A 129 2.19 -15.04 3.31
N GLY A 130 1.85 -14.02 2.54
CA GLY A 130 2.76 -12.90 2.42
C GLY A 130 2.35 -11.83 1.43
N LEU A 131 3.30 -10.93 1.20
CA LEU A 131 3.23 -9.84 0.23
C LEU A 131 4.57 -9.76 -0.53
N ASP A 132 4.51 -9.41 -1.79
CA ASP A 132 5.69 -9.18 -2.63
C ASP A 132 5.86 -7.68 -2.90
N PHE A 133 7.07 -7.18 -2.73
CA PHE A 133 7.38 -5.74 -2.79
C PHE A 133 8.38 -5.42 -3.91
N SER A 134 8.63 -4.14 -4.13
CA SER A 134 9.86 -3.72 -4.82
C SER A 134 11.10 -4.00 -3.95
N TYR A 135 12.26 -4.10 -4.56
CA TYR A 135 13.53 -4.23 -3.83
C TYR A 135 13.76 -3.08 -2.84
N THR A 136 13.55 -1.84 -3.26
CA THR A 136 13.73 -0.62 -2.48
C THR A 136 12.83 -0.62 -1.26
N VAL A 137 11.54 -0.97 -1.43
CA VAL A 137 10.60 -1.11 -0.31
C VAL A 137 10.99 -2.26 0.61
N ALA A 138 11.35 -3.42 0.07
CA ALA A 138 11.77 -4.57 0.86
C ALA A 138 12.99 -4.23 1.75
N GLN A 139 13.99 -3.53 1.19
CA GLN A 139 15.18 -3.10 1.92
C GLN A 139 14.89 -2.02 2.97
N GLU A 140 13.91 -1.14 2.73
CA GLU A 140 13.46 -0.16 3.74
C GLU A 140 12.72 -0.83 4.89
N LEU A 141 11.87 -1.82 4.60
CA LEU A 141 11.14 -2.60 5.61
C LEU A 141 12.09 -3.50 6.41
N ASN A 142 13.08 -4.10 5.76
CA ASN A 142 14.09 -4.93 6.37
C ASN A 142 15.40 -4.89 5.57
N SER A 143 16.46 -4.33 6.14
CA SER A 143 17.75 -4.15 5.45
C SER A 143 18.43 -5.46 5.02
N ASN A 144 17.97 -6.61 5.51
CA ASN A 144 18.48 -7.93 5.17
C ASN A 144 17.56 -8.70 4.19
N ALA A 145 16.48 -8.07 3.69
CA ALA A 145 15.48 -8.72 2.85
C ALA A 145 16.09 -9.39 1.62
N CYS A 146 16.96 -8.68 0.90
CA CYS A 146 17.65 -9.21 -0.28
C CYS A 146 18.48 -10.46 0.03
N PHE A 147 19.34 -10.40 1.06
CA PHE A 147 20.22 -11.53 1.39
C PHE A 147 19.45 -12.74 1.94
N ALA A 148 18.40 -12.51 2.74
CA ALA A 148 17.56 -13.57 3.29
C ALA A 148 16.52 -14.12 2.29
N GLY A 149 16.21 -13.35 1.24
CA GLY A 149 15.15 -13.64 0.28
C GLY A 149 13.71 -13.55 0.83
N HIS A 150 13.56 -13.26 2.13
CA HIS A 150 12.28 -13.06 2.82
C HIS A 150 12.49 -12.36 4.17
N PHE A 151 11.41 -11.82 4.75
CA PHE A 151 11.40 -11.24 6.09
C PHE A 151 10.00 -11.29 6.72
N ASP A 152 9.91 -11.30 8.04
CA ASP A 152 8.62 -11.36 8.73
C ASP A 152 7.88 -10.01 8.65
N ILE A 153 6.57 -10.09 8.38
CA ILE A 153 5.66 -8.96 8.35
C ILE A 153 4.31 -9.29 8.98
N THR A 154 3.61 -8.25 9.42
CA THR A 154 2.16 -8.24 9.46
C THR A 154 1.63 -7.17 8.50
N TRP A 155 0.41 -7.36 8.01
CA TRP A 155 -0.20 -6.40 7.10
C TRP A 155 -1.69 -6.20 7.38
N GLU A 156 -2.16 -5.02 6.99
CA GLU A 156 -3.57 -4.69 6.84
C GLU A 156 -3.78 -4.06 5.45
N ILE A 157 -4.74 -4.57 4.70
CA ILE A 157 -5.27 -3.91 3.51
C ILE A 157 -6.50 -3.13 3.95
N VAL A 158 -6.47 -1.81 3.84
CA VAL A 158 -7.54 -0.94 4.33
C VAL A 158 -8.34 -0.34 3.19
N ASP A 159 -9.59 0.03 3.45
CA ASP A 159 -10.49 0.66 2.48
C ASP A 159 -10.15 2.15 2.27
N GLU A 160 -8.89 2.42 1.92
CA GLU A 160 -8.39 3.71 1.45
C GLU A 160 -7.74 3.47 0.08
N THR A 161 -8.24 4.12 -0.97
CA THR A 161 -7.66 3.99 -2.31
C THR A 161 -6.52 4.99 -2.49
N LEU A 162 -5.33 4.52 -2.85
CA LEU A 162 -4.16 5.36 -3.19
C LEU A 162 -3.91 5.43 -4.70
N TYR A 163 -4.37 4.43 -5.46
CA TYR A 163 -4.20 4.37 -6.90
C TYR A 163 -5.51 3.89 -7.55
N ASN A 164 -5.94 4.51 -8.64
CA ASN A 164 -7.09 4.02 -9.41
C ASN A 164 -6.59 3.08 -10.50
N PHE A 165 -7.24 1.93 -10.62
CA PHE A 165 -7.02 0.99 -11.72
C PHE A 165 -8.30 0.78 -12.50
N ASP A 166 -8.19 0.60 -13.81
CA ASP A 166 -9.32 0.20 -14.65
C ASP A 166 -9.54 -1.31 -14.61
N THR A 167 -10.03 -1.81 -13.47
CA THR A 167 -10.22 -3.25 -13.24
C THR A 167 -11.34 -3.87 -14.10
N ASN A 168 -12.12 -3.06 -14.81
CA ASN A 168 -13.26 -3.47 -15.64
C ASN A 168 -13.15 -2.94 -17.08
N ALA A 169 -11.93 -2.67 -17.56
CA ALA A 169 -11.66 -1.90 -18.77
C ALA A 169 -12.59 -2.21 -19.97
N PRO A 170 -12.95 -1.20 -20.78
CA PRO A 170 -12.41 0.16 -20.78
C PRO A 170 -13.32 1.20 -20.10
N GLY A 171 -12.72 2.20 -19.44
CA GLY A 171 -13.37 3.50 -19.20
C GLY A 171 -13.13 4.15 -17.84
N GLN A 172 -12.30 3.58 -16.97
CA GLN A 172 -11.98 4.21 -15.67
C GLN A 172 -10.62 4.92 -15.70
N PRO A 173 -10.46 6.05 -14.99
CA PRO A 173 -9.16 6.68 -14.80
C PRO A 173 -8.17 5.71 -14.15
N THR A 174 -6.97 5.63 -14.71
CA THR A 174 -5.83 4.91 -14.14
C THR A 174 -4.79 5.90 -13.65
N GLY A 175 -4.30 5.75 -12.41
CA GLY A 175 -3.28 6.64 -11.85
C GLY A 175 -3.45 6.93 -10.36
N PRO A 176 -2.46 7.61 -9.73
CA PRO A 176 -2.52 7.97 -8.31
C PRO A 176 -3.77 8.79 -7.97
N VAL A 177 -4.37 8.51 -6.80
CA VAL A 177 -5.42 9.36 -6.26
C VAL A 177 -4.78 10.65 -5.79
N ASN A 178 -5.09 11.75 -6.47
CA ASN A 178 -4.73 13.09 -5.99
C ASN A 178 -5.47 13.34 -4.66
N GLN A 179 -4.79 13.10 -3.54
CA GLN A 179 -5.24 13.58 -2.24
C GLN A 179 -5.20 15.10 -2.27
N ARG A 180 -6.30 15.74 -2.72
CA ARG A 180 -6.49 17.17 -2.52
C ARG A 180 -6.46 17.41 -1.01
N ARG A 181 -5.32 17.91 -0.52
CA ARG A 181 -5.20 18.54 0.79
C ARG A 181 -6.43 19.42 1.00
N SER A 182 -7.08 19.17 2.13
CA SER A 182 -8.13 19.98 2.75
C SER A 182 -8.26 21.38 2.15
N VAL A 183 -9.43 21.67 1.56
CA VAL A 183 -9.83 23.01 1.12
C VAL A 183 -9.57 23.98 2.27
N ASN A 184 -8.53 24.79 2.13
CA ASN A 184 -8.27 25.90 3.02
C ASN A 184 -9.42 26.90 2.78
N LYS A 185 -10.49 26.81 3.58
CA LYS A 185 -11.59 27.79 3.63
C LYS A 185 -11.03 29.12 4.15
N ARG A 186 -10.29 29.84 3.31
CA ARG A 186 -9.89 31.22 3.59
C ARG A 186 -9.62 32.02 2.32
N SER A 187 -10.61 32.11 1.44
CA SER A 187 -10.65 33.16 0.41
C SER A 187 -12.06 33.45 -0.13
N GLU A 188 -13.08 33.44 0.75
CA GLU A 188 -14.38 34.05 0.44
C GLU A 188 -14.71 35.12 1.49
N ARG A 189 -13.90 36.18 1.52
CA ARG A 189 -14.22 37.44 2.21
C ARG A 189 -13.35 38.56 1.66
N GLY A 190 -13.49 38.88 0.39
CA GLY A 190 -12.65 39.89 -0.24
C GLY A 190 -13.24 40.67 -1.42
N SER A 191 -14.47 40.38 -1.89
CA SER A 191 -14.99 41.08 -3.08
C SER A 191 -16.50 41.33 -3.07
N ARG A 192 -17.05 41.72 -1.90
CA ARG A 192 -18.40 42.33 -1.81
C ARG A 192 -18.40 43.44 -0.77
N ARG A 193 -17.99 44.64 -1.20
CA ARG A 193 -18.12 46.00 -0.61
C ARG A 193 -17.07 46.83 -1.38
N ARG A 194 -17.35 47.80 -2.25
CA ARG A 194 -18.32 48.90 -2.32
C ARG A 194 -18.16 49.49 -3.75
N LEU A 195 -19.21 49.60 -4.57
CA LEU A 195 -19.95 50.86 -4.83
C LEU A 195 -19.69 52.00 -3.85
#